data_AF-A0A7C3KJN1-F1
#
_entry.id   AF-A0A7C3KJN1-F1
#
_cell.length_a   1.000
_cell.length_b   1.000
_cell.length_c   1.000
_cell.angle_alpha   90.00
_cell.angle_beta   90.00
_cell.angle_gamma   90.00
#
_symmetry.space_group_name_H-M   'P 1'
#
loop_
_entity.id
_entity.type
_entity.pdbx_description
1 polymer ?
#
loop_
_entity_poly.entity_id
_entity_poly.type
_entity_poly.pdbx_seq_one_letter_code
_entity_poly.pdbx_strand_id
1 'polypeptide(L)'
;MPKQFYTEHDIEDMARKGIKSLQVTDDVVLTELAYEKAKKLDFQLLSDRADNPPAAPVRPYLSEKQTPPSTPGVAPIPQLMPQPAQAAPRVPAIEQRIRSAVIAKLGNQIDAKLLDAIIHRVVKATGLK
;
A
#
# COMPACT_ATOMS: atom_id res chain seq x y z
N MET A 1 -9.38 10.56 27.90
CA MET A 1 -8.12 10.47 28.68
C MET A 1 -7.59 11.89 28.87
N PRO A 2 -6.68 12.17 29.81
CA PRO A 2 -6.02 13.49 29.87
C PRO A 2 -5.13 13.70 28.64
N LYS A 3 -5.15 14.91 28.08
CA LYS A 3 -4.30 15.29 26.94
C LYS A 3 -2.86 15.52 27.40
N GLN A 4 -1.91 15.02 26.62
CA GLN A 4 -0.47 15.20 26.82
C GLN A 4 0.03 16.37 25.97
N PHE A 5 0.68 17.34 26.61
CA PHE A 5 1.24 18.51 25.92
C PHE A 5 2.76 18.35 25.80
N TYR A 6 3.28 18.48 24.59
CA TYR A 6 4.71 18.47 24.32
C TYR A 6 5.18 19.88 23.95
N THR A 7 6.25 20.30 24.61
CA THR A 7 6.91 21.58 24.37
C THR A 7 8.21 21.38 23.59
N GLU A 8 8.88 22.48 23.24
CA GLU A 8 10.20 22.43 22.59
C GLU A 8 11.20 21.59 23.40
N HIS A 9 11.19 21.72 24.73
CA HIS A 9 12.15 21.06 25.59
C HIS A 9 11.96 19.54 25.59
N ASP A 10 10.71 19.08 25.55
CA ASP A 10 10.40 17.65 25.51
C ASP A 10 10.93 16.99 24.22
N ILE A 11 10.74 17.65 23.07
CA ILE A 11 11.25 17.16 21.77
C ILE A 11 12.78 17.13 21.75
N GLU A 12 13.42 18.16 22.31
CA GLU A 12 14.87 18.23 22.38
C GLU A 12 15.45 17.14 23.30
N ASP A 13 14.84 16.92 24.46
CA ASP A 13 15.24 15.87 25.39
C ASP A 13 15.04 14.47 24.80
N MET A 14 13.91 14.24 24.11
CA MET A 14 13.68 12.99 23.37
C MET A 14 14.76 12.75 22.32
N ALA A 15 15.11 13.77 21.53
CA ALA A 15 16.17 13.68 20.54
C ALA A 15 17.54 13.39 21.17
N ARG A 16 17.87 14.03 22.30
CA ARG A 16 19.11 13.77 23.06
C ARG A 16 19.18 12.35 23.61
N LYS A 17 18.03 11.77 23.99
CA LYS A 17 17.90 10.37 24.41
C LYS A 17 17.98 9.38 23.23
N GLY A 18 18.08 9.86 22.00
CA GLY A 18 18.15 9.05 20.79
C GLY A 18 16.80 8.60 20.24
N ILE A 19 15.70 9.11 20.80
CA ILE A 19 14.35 8.90 20.25
C ILE A 19 14.24 9.80 19.02
N LYS A 20 13.80 9.24 17.89
CA LYS A 20 13.69 9.97 16.62
C LYS A 20 12.25 10.13 16.12
N SER A 21 11.28 9.57 16.84
CA SER A 21 9.88 9.58 16.42
C SER A 21 8.92 9.73 17.60
N LEU A 22 7.80 10.40 17.35
CA LEU A 22 6.67 10.55 18.28
C LEU A 22 5.39 10.27 17.52
N GLN A 23 4.55 9.41 18.09
CA GLN A 23 3.21 9.16 17.57
C GLN A 23 2.29 10.31 18.03
N VAL A 24 1.74 11.03 17.07
CA VAL A 24 0.81 12.14 17.30
C VAL A 24 -0.61 11.60 17.18
N THR A 25 -1.21 11.29 18.34
CA THR A 25 -2.61 10.87 18.49
C THR A 25 -3.50 12.07 18.86
N ASP A 26 -4.82 11.85 18.99
CA ASP A 26 -5.77 12.91 19.38
C ASP A 26 -5.50 13.49 20.79
N ASP A 27 -4.93 12.66 21.68
CA ASP A 27 -4.56 13.07 23.03
C ASP A 27 -3.23 13.84 23.08
N VAL A 28 -2.47 13.91 21.99
CA VAL A 28 -1.14 14.53 21.94
C VAL A 28 -1.22 15.91 21.30
N VAL A 29 -0.85 16.94 22.06
CA VAL A 29 -0.84 18.33 21.58
C VAL A 29 0.59 18.84 21.57
N LEU A 30 1.06 19.30 20.42
CA LEU A 30 2.36 19.96 20.27
C LEU A 30 2.16 21.46 20.19
N THR A 31 3.04 22.22 20.84
CA THR A 31 3.12 23.67 20.60
C THR A 31 3.78 23.95 19.25
N GLU A 32 3.60 25.17 18.71
CA GLU A 32 4.28 25.57 17.46
C GLU A 32 5.81 25.42 17.56
N LEU A 33 6.39 25.87 18.68
CA LEU A 33 7.83 25.75 18.92
C LEU A 33 8.29 24.28 18.94
N ALA A 34 7.50 23.38 19.51
CA ALA A 34 7.79 21.94 19.51
C ALA A 34 7.80 21.38 18.08
N TYR A 35 6.84 21.79 17.25
CA TYR A 35 6.75 21.35 15.85
C TYR A 35 7.94 21.86 15.01
N GLU A 36 8.31 23.12 15.16
CA GLU A 36 9.50 23.68 14.50
C GLU A 36 10.78 22.97 14.93
N LYS A 37 10.91 22.68 16.22
CA LYS A 37 12.07 21.97 16.77
C LYS A 37 12.16 20.54 16.25
N ALA A 38 11.03 19.82 16.21
CA ALA A 38 10.96 18.49 15.62
C ALA A 38 11.43 18.51 14.16
N LYS A 39 10.97 19.49 13.36
CA LYS A 39 11.39 19.67 11.97
C LYS A 39 12.89 19.96 11.82
N LYS A 40 13.46 20.81 12.70
CA LYS A 40 14.90 21.13 12.68
C LYS A 40 15.78 19.93 13.03
N LEU A 41 15.28 19.02 13.87
CA LEU A 41 16.00 17.83 14.34
C LEU A 41 15.74 16.58 13.49
N ASP A 42 15.02 16.71 12.36
CA ASP A 42 14.55 15.58 11.53
C ASP A 42 13.78 14.52 12.36
N PHE A 43 13.06 14.99 13.37
CA PHE A 43 12.31 14.16 14.29
C PHE A 43 10.94 13.85 13.67
N GLN A 44 10.64 12.56 13.52
CA GLN A 44 9.45 12.08 12.81
C GLN A 44 8.19 12.18 13.67
N LEU A 45 7.22 12.96 13.20
CA LEU A 45 5.89 13.02 13.79
C LEU A 45 4.98 12.07 13.02
N LEU A 46 4.66 10.92 13.61
CA LEU A 46 3.79 9.90 13.00
C LEU A 46 2.34 10.18 13.39
N SER A 47 1.57 10.74 12.47
CA SER A 47 0.14 10.95 12.66
C SER A 47 -0.64 9.64 12.46
N ASP A 48 -1.50 9.29 13.41
CA ASP A 48 -2.34 8.09 13.34
C ASP A 48 -3.46 8.17 12.28
N ARG A 49 -3.67 9.35 11.67
CA ARG A 49 -4.50 9.52 10.48
C ARG A 49 -3.85 8.93 9.22
N ALA A 50 -3.38 7.70 9.31
CA ALA A 50 -3.15 6.87 8.14
C ALA A 50 -4.47 6.16 7.81
N ASP A 51 -5.25 6.79 6.93
CA ASP A 51 -6.04 6.11 5.89
C ASP A 51 -6.62 4.74 6.29
N ASN A 52 -7.65 4.72 7.14
CA ASN A 52 -8.57 3.58 7.17
C ASN A 52 -9.71 3.95 6.21
N PRO A 53 -9.61 3.64 4.90
CA PRO A 53 -10.72 3.88 4.00
C PRO A 53 -11.92 3.13 4.59
N PRO A 54 -13.09 3.79 4.77
CA PRO A 54 -14.27 3.10 5.27
C PRO A 54 -14.49 1.88 4.39
N ALA A 55 -14.54 0.70 5.02
CA ALA A 55 -14.75 -0.56 4.34
C ALA A 55 -15.92 -0.38 3.37
N ALA A 56 -15.64 -0.51 2.07
CA ALA A 56 -16.64 -0.34 1.05
C ALA A 56 -17.82 -1.26 1.36
N PRO A 57 -19.08 -0.78 1.25
CA PRO A 57 -20.25 -1.60 1.54
C PRO A 57 -20.17 -2.91 0.76
N VAL A 58 -20.27 -4.04 1.48
CA VAL A 58 -20.40 -5.36 0.85
C VAL A 58 -21.66 -5.34 0.01
N ARG A 59 -21.51 -5.51 -1.31
CA ARG A 59 -22.61 -5.52 -2.29
C ARG A 59 -23.38 -6.85 -2.10
N PRO A 60 -24.61 -6.87 -1.57
CA PRO A 60 -25.28 -8.12 -1.18
C PRO A 60 -25.76 -9.00 -2.34
N TYR A 61 -25.75 -8.54 -3.59
CA TYR A 61 -26.50 -9.21 -4.67
C TYR A 61 -25.66 -9.89 -5.74
N LEU A 62 -24.33 -9.89 -5.67
CA LEU A 62 -23.50 -10.62 -6.67
C LEU A 62 -23.32 -12.10 -6.33
N SER A 63 -23.89 -12.57 -5.21
CA SER A 63 -23.85 -13.98 -4.80
C SER A 63 -25.15 -14.76 -5.11
N GLU A 64 -26.16 -14.14 -5.72
CA GLU A 64 -27.43 -14.79 -6.08
C GLU A 64 -27.74 -14.65 -7.58
N LYS A 65 -27.19 -15.59 -8.36
CA LYS A 65 -27.50 -16.04 -9.75
C LYS A 65 -26.15 -16.26 -10.44
N GLN A 66 -25.58 -17.47 -10.49
CA GLN A 66 -26.20 -18.73 -10.85
C GLN A 66 -25.61 -19.87 -10.01
N THR A 67 -26.42 -20.42 -9.11
CA THR A 67 -26.41 -21.86 -8.90
C THR A 67 -26.76 -22.53 -10.25
N PRO A 68 -25.95 -23.47 -10.74
CA PRO A 68 -26.32 -24.26 -11.91
C PRO A 68 -27.51 -25.16 -11.54
N PRO A 69 -28.64 -25.12 -12.25
CA PRO A 69 -29.65 -26.16 -12.07
C PRO A 69 -29.10 -27.46 -12.68
N SER A 70 -28.76 -28.41 -11.82
CA SER A 70 -28.66 -29.82 -12.20
C SER A 70 -30.06 -30.34 -12.54
N THR A 71 -30.25 -30.88 -13.74
CA THR A 71 -31.09 -32.07 -14.02
C THR A 71 -30.85 -32.55 -15.46
N PRO A 72 -31.07 -33.85 -15.73
CA PRO A 72 -30.20 -34.67 -16.56
C PRO A 72 -30.71 -34.84 -17.99
N GLY A 73 -29.79 -35.00 -18.94
CA GLY A 73 -30.14 -35.56 -20.25
C GLY A 73 -29.28 -35.05 -21.39
N VAL A 74 -28.60 -36.00 -22.03
CA VAL A 74 -28.11 -36.00 -23.41
C VAL A 74 -26.82 -35.20 -23.67
N ALA A 75 -25.69 -35.92 -23.67
CA ALA A 75 -24.49 -35.58 -24.44
C ALA A 75 -24.84 -35.66 -25.96
N PRO A 76 -24.23 -34.85 -26.84
CA PRO A 76 -22.82 -35.06 -27.18
C PRO A 76 -21.98 -33.77 -27.34
N ILE A 77 -20.72 -33.88 -26.91
CA ILE A 77 -19.57 -33.03 -27.30
C ILE A 77 -19.46 -32.91 -28.84
N PRO A 78 -19.03 -31.75 -29.41
CA PRO A 78 -17.59 -31.50 -29.53
C PRO A 78 -17.10 -30.03 -29.43
N GLN A 79 -15.93 -29.90 -28.77
CA GLN A 79 -14.82 -29.00 -29.11
C GLN A 79 -14.96 -27.48 -28.89
N LEU A 80 -14.42 -27.00 -27.76
CA LEU A 80 -13.44 -25.90 -27.79
C LEU A 80 -12.26 -26.25 -26.87
N MET A 81 -11.16 -26.54 -27.55
CA MET A 81 -9.74 -26.66 -27.20
C MET A 81 -9.27 -26.63 -25.73
N PRO A 82 -8.25 -27.46 -25.41
CA PRO A 82 -7.66 -27.56 -24.09
C PRO A 82 -6.99 -26.25 -23.68
N GLN A 83 -7.40 -25.78 -22.51
CA GLN A 83 -6.67 -24.86 -21.66
C GLN A 83 -5.21 -25.32 -21.55
N PRO A 84 -4.23 -24.55 -22.05
CA PRO A 84 -2.86 -24.77 -21.65
C PRO A 84 -2.74 -24.25 -20.22
N ALA A 85 -2.60 -25.18 -19.28
CA ALA A 85 -1.80 -24.92 -18.10
C ALA A 85 -0.41 -24.46 -18.59
N GLN A 86 -0.15 -23.15 -18.56
CA GLN A 86 1.18 -22.57 -18.76
C GLN A 86 1.38 -21.58 -17.61
N ALA A 87 1.94 -22.05 -16.49
CA ALA A 87 3.38 -22.03 -16.29
C ALA A 87 3.94 -20.63 -16.61
N ALA A 88 4.08 -19.83 -15.54
CA ALA A 88 4.99 -18.70 -15.34
C ALA A 88 5.64 -18.08 -16.59
N PRO A 89 5.63 -16.74 -16.63
CA PRO A 89 6.85 -16.09 -16.18
C PRO A 89 6.49 -15.19 -14.99
N ARG A 90 6.91 -15.61 -13.80
CA ARG A 90 6.57 -14.95 -12.53
C ARG A 90 7.17 -13.54 -12.41
N VAL A 91 8.11 -13.19 -13.27
CA VAL A 91 8.89 -11.94 -13.23
C VAL A 91 8.26 -10.79 -14.03
N PRO A 92 7.92 -10.92 -15.33
CA PRO A 92 7.32 -9.81 -16.10
C PRO A 92 5.93 -9.41 -15.58
N ALA A 93 5.20 -10.35 -14.98
CA ALA A 93 3.92 -10.06 -14.34
C ALA A 93 4.07 -9.15 -13.11
N ILE A 94 5.18 -9.27 -12.38
CA ILE A 94 5.47 -8.43 -11.21
C ILE A 94 5.90 -7.05 -11.66
N GLU A 95 6.76 -6.96 -12.67
CA GLU A 95 7.19 -5.69 -13.26
C GLU A 95 6.00 -4.87 -13.78
N GLN A 96 5.05 -5.52 -14.46
CA GLN A 96 3.85 -4.86 -14.98
C GLN A 96 2.87 -4.43 -13.88
N ARG A 97 2.76 -5.20 -12.79
CA ARG A 97 2.00 -4.80 -11.59
C ARG A 97 2.65 -3.62 -10.88
N ILE A 98 3.98 -3.57 -10.77
CA ILE A 98 4.69 -2.42 -10.19
C ILE A 98 4.52 -1.19 -11.08
N ARG A 99 4.67 -1.33 -12.40
CA ARG A 99 4.49 -0.23 -13.37
C ARG A 99 3.11 0.41 -13.25
N SER A 100 2.05 -0.40 -13.23
CA SER A 100 0.67 0.09 -13.11
C SER A 100 0.39 0.73 -11.74
N ALA A 101 0.90 0.16 -10.65
CA ALA A 101 0.75 0.75 -9.32
C ALA A 101 1.47 2.11 -9.19
N VAL A 102 2.66 2.24 -9.77
CA VAL A 102 3.43 3.50 -9.76
C VAL A 102 2.75 4.55 -10.62
N ILE A 103 2.27 4.20 -11.82
CA ILE A 103 1.51 5.13 -12.68
C ILE A 103 0.21 5.58 -12.00
N ALA A 104 -0.49 4.68 -11.29
CA ALA A 104 -1.70 5.04 -10.54
C ALA A 104 -1.41 5.97 -9.35
N LYS A 105 -0.23 5.86 -8.72
CA LYS A 105 0.18 6.66 -7.55
C LYS A 105 0.82 8.01 -7.92
N LEU A 106 1.72 8.03 -8.91
CA LEU A 106 2.51 9.21 -9.31
C LEU A 106 2.02 9.86 -10.61
N GLY A 107 1.11 9.22 -11.35
CA GLY A 107 0.62 9.72 -12.64
C GLY A 107 1.64 9.61 -13.76
N ASN A 108 1.35 10.26 -14.89
CA ASN A 108 2.18 10.25 -16.11
C ASN A 108 3.41 11.19 -16.03
N GLN A 109 3.82 11.59 -14.83
CA GLN A 109 4.91 12.54 -14.58
C GLN A 109 6.30 11.89 -14.64
N ILE A 110 6.38 10.60 -14.96
CA ILE A 110 7.62 9.81 -14.90
C ILE A 110 7.96 9.29 -16.29
N ASP A 111 9.24 9.41 -16.64
CA ASP A 111 9.77 8.83 -17.87
C ASP A 111 9.67 7.29 -17.86
N ALA A 112 9.06 6.73 -18.91
CA ALA A 112 8.77 5.30 -18.98
C ALA A 112 10.02 4.42 -19.03
N LYS A 113 11.16 4.95 -19.52
CA LYS A 113 12.45 4.23 -19.53
C LYS A 113 13.11 4.27 -18.16
N LEU A 114 13.02 5.40 -17.45
CA LEU A 114 13.55 5.50 -16.08
C LEU A 114 12.81 4.55 -15.13
N LEU A 115 11.49 4.46 -15.25
CA LEU A 115 10.67 3.55 -14.44
C LEU A 115 11.09 2.08 -14.65
N ASP A 116 11.30 1.68 -15.90
CA ASP A 116 11.72 0.33 -16.28
C ASP A 116 13.09 -0.04 -15.67
N ALA A 117 14.06 0.88 -15.77
CA ALA A 117 15.39 0.71 -15.20
C ALA A 117 15.38 0.57 -13.67
N ILE A 118 14.53 1.34 -12.98
CA ILE A 118 14.38 1.24 -11.52
C ILE A 118 13.70 -0.07 -11.13
N ILE A 119 12.64 -0.48 -11.82
CA ILE A 119 11.97 -1.76 -11.58
C ILE A 119 12.97 -2.91 -11.70
N HIS A 120 13.73 -2.95 -12.79
CA HIS A 120 14.71 -4.01 -13.04
C HIS A 120 15.82 -4.04 -11.97
N ARG A 121 16.25 -2.86 -11.48
CA ARG A 121 17.22 -2.75 -10.38
C ARG A 121 16.64 -3.26 -9.05
N VAL A 122 15.37 -2.94 -8.75
CA VAL A 122 14.71 -3.36 -7.51
C VAL A 122 14.46 -4.86 -7.51
N VAL A 123 13.97 -5.43 -8.60
CA VAL A 123 13.76 -6.89 -8.74
C VAL A 123 15.08 -7.65 -8.54
N LYS A 124 16.19 -7.13 -9.10
CA LYS A 124 17.52 -7.70 -8.90
C LYS A 124 18.02 -7.58 -7.44
N ALA A 125 17.73 -6.46 -6.78
CA ALA A 125 18.16 -6.20 -5.40
C ALA A 125 17.34 -6.98 -4.36
N THR A 126 16.05 -7.22 -4.60
CA THR A 126 15.18 -8.00 -3.70
C THR A 126 15.32 -9.51 -3.89
N GLY A 127 16.08 -9.96 -4.88
CA GLY A 127 16.35 -11.38 -5.10
C GLY A 127 15.13 -12.17 -5.58
N LEU A 128 14.08 -11.49 -6.05
CA LEU A 128 12.92 -12.09 -6.71
C LEU A 128 13.39 -12.65 -8.07
N LYS A 129 13.78 -13.92 -8.11
CA LYS A 129 14.06 -14.67 -9.33
C LYS A 129 12.90 -15.64 -9.63
#